data_AF-A0A847S090-F1
#
_entry.id   AF-A0A847S090-F1
#
_cell.length_a   1.000
_cell.length_b   1.000
_cell.length_c   1.000
_cell.angle_alpha   90.00
_cell.angle_beta   90.00
_cell.angle_gamma   90.00
#
_symmetry.space_group_name_H-M   'P 1'
#
loop_
_entity.id
_entity.type
_entity.pdbx_description
1 polymer ?
#
loop_
_entity_poly.entity_id
_entity_poly.type
_entity_poly.pdbx_seq_one_letter_code
_entity_poly.pdbx_strand_id
1 'polypeptide(L)'
;MAEEKENPEREPKKIDKLDRDLFWFLIKIMRTIFVGFFWMVFNVFLGLYLGFAVPEESTPGRMIFFYSWFVLSLGAYLYMVWRFWRKKMDNPD
;
A
#
# COMPACT_ATOMS: atom_id res chain seq x y z
N MET A 1 41.11 35.62 34.71
CA MET A 1 41.64 34.48 33.93
C MET A 1 40.98 33.24 34.49
N ALA A 2 40.09 32.53 33.82
CA ALA A 2 39.85 32.43 32.39
C ALA A 2 38.35 32.56 32.07
N GLU A 3 38.07 33.27 30.98
CA GLU A 3 36.88 33.06 30.19
C GLU A 3 36.96 31.65 29.59
N GLU A 4 35.94 30.81 29.79
CA GLU A 4 35.58 29.82 28.77
C GLU A 4 34.12 30.10 28.41
N LYS A 5 34.00 30.83 27.31
CA LYS A 5 32.76 31.29 26.71
C LYS A 5 32.03 30.10 26.12
N GLU A 6 30.69 30.15 26.25
CA GLU A 6 29.74 29.85 25.20
C GLU A 6 30.20 28.82 24.17
N ASN A 7 29.72 27.58 24.29
CA ASN A 7 29.72 26.62 23.18
C ASN A 7 28.35 26.71 22.49
N PRO A 8 28.19 27.46 21.38
CA PRO A 8 26.92 27.67 20.72
C PRO A 8 26.63 26.64 19.61
N GLU A 9 27.48 25.63 19.40
CA GLU A 9 27.41 24.77 18.21
C GLU A 9 27.07 23.31 18.51
N ARG A 10 26.03 23.06 19.32
CA ARG A 10 25.24 21.85 19.09
C ARG A 10 24.37 22.09 17.87
N GLU A 11 24.93 21.84 16.69
CA GLU A 11 24.15 21.82 15.45
C GLU A 11 22.87 21.00 15.67
N PRO A 12 21.67 21.58 15.51
CA PRO A 12 20.44 20.82 15.66
C PRO A 12 20.39 19.76 14.57
N LYS A 13 20.64 18.51 14.98
CA LYS A 13 20.34 17.23 14.32
C LYS A 13 19.68 17.40 12.93
N LYS A 14 20.48 17.49 11.88
CA LYS A 14 20.01 17.40 10.47
C LYS A 14 19.36 16.05 10.11
N ILE A 15 19.24 15.15 11.07
CA ILE A 15 18.63 13.81 10.96
C ILE A 15 17.09 13.88 10.79
N ASP A 16 16.43 15.02 11.00
CA ASP A 16 14.96 15.06 11.16
C ASP A 16 14.08 15.12 9.89
N LYS A 17 14.61 15.44 8.71
CA LYS A 17 13.81 15.54 7.47
C LYS A 17 13.92 14.32 6.57
N LEU A 18 15.14 13.89 6.26
CA LEU A 18 15.39 12.75 5.35
C LEU A 18 14.79 11.45 5.93
N ASP A 19 14.99 11.20 7.23
CA ASP A 19 14.40 10.03 7.90
C ASP A 19 12.87 10.10 7.87
N ARG A 20 12.30 11.29 8.07
CA ARG A 20 10.85 11.49 8.08
C ARG A 20 10.23 11.22 6.71
N ASP A 21 10.86 11.70 5.64
CA ASP A 21 10.43 11.44 4.26
C ASP A 21 10.53 9.94 3.92
N LEU A 22 11.58 9.27 4.39
CA LEU A 22 11.75 7.83 4.24
C LEU A 22 10.65 7.05 4.98
N PHE A 23 10.32 7.43 6.22
CA PHE A 23 9.22 6.84 6.98
C PHE A 23 7.87 7.02 6.27
N TRP A 24 7.58 8.20 5.74
CA TRP A 24 6.35 8.44 4.97
C TRP A 24 6.29 7.59 3.70
N PHE A 25 7.42 7.42 3.02
CA PHE A 25 7.51 6.55 1.86
C PHE A 25 7.27 5.07 2.23
N LEU A 26 7.86 4.58 3.32
CA LEU A 26 7.61 3.23 3.84
C LEU A 26 6.15 3.02 4.21
N ILE A 27 5.51 3.98 4.90
CA ILE A 27 4.08 3.92 5.23
C ILE A 27 3.23 3.85 3.96
N LYS A 28 3.58 4.61 2.91
CA LYS A 28 2.89 4.57 1.60
C LYS A 28 2.97 3.19 0.96
N ILE A 29 4.15 2.56 0.99
CA ILE A 29 4.34 1.18 0.51
C ILE A 29 3.52 0.20 1.34
N MET A 30 3.67 0.24 2.67
CA MET A 30 2.95 -0.65 3.59
C MET A 30 1.43 -0.56 3.39
N ARG A 31 0.89 0.65 3.25
CA ARG A 31 -0.53 0.85 2.96
C ARG A 31 -0.94 0.24 1.62
N THR A 32 -0.12 0.39 0.59
CA THR A 32 -0.38 -0.19 -0.73
C THR A 32 -0.41 -1.72 -0.66
N ILE A 33 0.59 -2.31 0.00
CA ILE A 33 0.67 -3.76 0.22
C ILE A 33 -0.53 -4.25 1.04
N PHE A 34 -0.89 -3.56 2.12
CA PHE A 34 -2.01 -3.94 2.97
C PHE A 34 -3.33 -3.94 2.21
N VAL A 35 -3.58 -2.90 1.39
CA VAL A 35 -4.76 -2.85 0.53
C VAL A 35 -4.77 -3.99 -0.49
N GLY A 36 -3.62 -4.30 -1.11
CA GLY A 36 -3.49 -5.43 -2.03
C GLY A 36 -3.73 -6.78 -1.35
N PHE A 37 -3.20 -6.95 -0.15
CA PHE A 37 -3.38 -8.16 0.64
C PHE A 37 -4.85 -8.34 1.05
N PHE A 38 -5.48 -7.27 1.53
CA PHE A 38 -6.89 -7.28 1.89
C PHE A 38 -7.78 -7.58 0.67
N TRP A 39 -7.45 -6.99 -0.48
CA TRP A 39 -8.11 -7.27 -1.75
C TRP A 39 -7.96 -8.73 -2.17
N MET A 40 -6.77 -9.34 -2.01
CA MET A 40 -6.55 -10.76 -2.30
C MET A 40 -7.38 -11.65 -1.38
N VAL A 41 -7.37 -11.39 -0.07
CA VAL A 41 -8.18 -12.14 0.91
C VAL A 41 -9.66 -12.08 0.55
N PHE A 42 -10.16 -10.91 0.15
CA PHE A 42 -11.56 -10.75 -0.26
C PHE A 42 -11.91 -11.58 -1.50
N ASN A 43 -11.02 -11.64 -2.50
CA ASN A 43 -11.23 -12.45 -3.69
C ASN A 43 -11.18 -13.95 -3.40
N VAL A 44 -10.24 -14.39 -2.55
CA VAL A 44 -10.16 -15.80 -2.12
C VAL A 44 -11.41 -16.18 -1.32
N PHE A 45 -11.85 -15.30 -0.42
CA PHE A 45 -13.09 -15.50 0.34
C PHE A 45 -14.28 -15.65 -0.61
N LEU A 46 -14.46 -14.73 -1.56
CA LEU A 46 -15.51 -14.83 -2.57
C LEU A 46 -15.44 -16.14 -3.38
N GLY A 47 -14.24 -16.53 -3.81
CA GLY A 47 -14.04 -17.72 -4.64
C GLY A 47 -14.33 -19.02 -3.91
N LEU A 48 -13.90 -19.13 -2.64
CA LEU A 48 -14.09 -20.34 -1.83
C LEU A 48 -15.46 -20.38 -1.15
N TYR A 49 -15.93 -19.27 -0.58
CA TYR A 49 -17.20 -19.21 0.16
C TYR A 49 -18.41 -19.45 -0.74
N LEU A 50 -18.40 -18.91 -1.96
CA LEU A 50 -19.46 -19.14 -2.93
C LEU A 50 -19.29 -20.46 -3.70
N GLY A 51 -18.20 -21.20 -3.43
CA GLY A 51 -17.83 -22.42 -4.15
C GLY A 51 -17.38 -22.20 -5.59
N PHE A 52 -17.33 -20.96 -6.08
CA PHE A 52 -17.06 -20.60 -7.48
C PHE A 52 -15.67 -21.01 -7.98
N ALA A 53 -14.71 -21.17 -7.07
CA ALA A 53 -13.37 -21.65 -7.36
C ALA A 53 -13.23 -23.19 -7.30
N VAL A 54 -14.27 -23.91 -6.87
CA VAL A 54 -14.27 -25.37 -6.75
C VAL A 54 -14.90 -25.99 -8.00
N PRO A 55 -14.14 -26.75 -8.82
CA PRO A 55 -14.65 -27.32 -10.08
C PRO A 55 -15.80 -28.30 -9.91
N GLU A 56 -15.82 -29.06 -8.81
CA GLU A 56 -16.82 -30.10 -8.56
C GLU A 56 -18.19 -29.53 -8.13
N GLU A 57 -18.19 -28.38 -7.46
CA GLU A 57 -19.37 -27.72 -6.91
C GLU A 57 -19.91 -26.61 -7.86
N SER A 58 -19.08 -26.18 -8.83
CA SER A 58 -19.37 -25.02 -9.68
C SER A 58 -19.93 -25.39 -11.04
N THR A 59 -21.03 -24.73 -11.39
CA THR A 59 -21.52 -24.67 -12.77
C THR A 59 -20.54 -23.85 -13.64
N PRO A 60 -20.33 -24.22 -14.93
CA PRO A 60 -19.39 -23.52 -15.81
C PRO A 60 -19.59 -22.00 -15.90
N GLY A 61 -20.85 -21.54 -15.82
CA GLY A 61 -21.18 -20.10 -15.82
C GLY A 61 -20.67 -19.35 -14.59
N ARG A 62 -20.66 -19.97 -13.41
CA ARG A 62 -20.14 -19.35 -12.17
C ARG A 62 -18.64 -19.17 -12.21
N MET A 63 -17.92 -20.15 -12.78
CA MET A 63 -16.48 -20.05 -13.01
C MET A 63 -16.13 -18.89 -13.95
N ILE A 64 -16.79 -18.81 -15.11
CA ILE A 64 -16.54 -17.72 -16.07
C ILE A 64 -16.79 -16.37 -15.42
N PHE A 65 -17.88 -16.24 -14.65
CA PHE A 65 -18.18 -15.01 -13.91
C PHE A 65 -17.08 -14.68 -12.90
N PHE A 66 -16.65 -15.65 -12.10
CA PHE A 66 -15.62 -15.46 -11.08
C PHE A 66 -14.27 -15.05 -11.66
N TYR A 67 -13.77 -15.75 -12.69
CA TYR A 67 -12.50 -15.40 -13.32
C TYR A 67 -12.56 -14.06 -14.06
N SER A 68 -13.68 -13.76 -14.73
CA SER A 68 -13.89 -12.44 -15.35
C SER A 68 -13.88 -11.33 -14.30
N TRP A 69 -14.59 -11.53 -13.19
CA TRP A 69 -14.60 -10.62 -12.05
C TRP A 69 -13.21 -10.44 -11.44
N PHE A 70 -12.47 -11.53 -11.25
CA PHE A 70 -11.12 -11.51 -10.69
C PHE A 70 -10.15 -10.71 -11.55
N VAL A 71 -10.20 -10.89 -12.88
CA VAL A 71 -9.36 -10.13 -13.81
C VAL A 71 -9.74 -8.65 -13.82
N LEU A 72 -11.04 -8.33 -13.85
CA LEU A 72 -11.51 -6.95 -13.80
C LEU A 72 -11.12 -6.26 -12.48
N SER A 73 -11.29 -6.95 -11.35
CA SER A 73 -10.95 -6.41 -10.05
C SER A 73 -9.44 -6.26 -9.87
N LEU A 74 -8.62 -7.14 -10.48
CA LEU A 74 -7.16 -7.00 -10.52
C LEU A 74 -6.75 -5.77 -11.33
N GLY A 75 -7.34 -5.59 -12.52
CA GLY A 75 -7.12 -4.39 -13.33
C GLY A 75 -7.46 -3.10 -12.57
N ALA A 76 -8.60 -3.10 -11.86
CA ALA A 76 -9.01 -1.98 -11.02
C ALA A 76 -8.03 -1.72 -9.86
N TYR A 77 -7.53 -2.78 -9.21
CA TYR A 77 -6.53 -2.67 -8.15
C TYR A 77 -5.21 -2.07 -8.67
N LEU A 78 -4.69 -2.57 -9.79
CA LEU A 78 -3.48 -2.04 -10.42
C LEU A 78 -3.65 -0.58 -10.83
N TYR A 79 -4.81 -0.22 -11.40
CA TYR A 79 -5.14 1.17 -11.72
C TYR A 79 -5.17 2.05 -10.47
N MET A 80 -5.76 1.59 -9.35
CA MET A 80 -5.77 2.31 -8.09
C MET A 80 -4.36 2.53 -7.53
N VAL A 81 -3.53 1.49 -7.53
CA VAL A 81 -2.13 1.58 -7.09
C VAL A 81 -1.40 2.61 -7.95
N TRP A 82 -1.47 2.48 -9.26
CA TRP A 82 -0.86 3.44 -10.17
C TRP A 82 -1.37 4.87 -9.95
N ARG A 83 -2.68 5.06 -9.76
CA ARG A 83 -3.31 6.36 -9.50
C ARG A 83 -2.84 6.99 -8.19
N PHE A 84 -2.68 6.20 -7.12
CA PHE A 84 -2.18 6.66 -5.82
C PHE A 84 -0.69 6.99 -5.85
N TRP A 85 0.07 6.26 -6.66
CA TRP A 85 1.49 6.51 -6.83
C TRP A 85 1.77 7.70 -7.76
N ARG A 86 0.84 8.03 -8.68
CA ARG A 86 0.96 9.21 -9.54
C ARG A 86 0.67 10.54 -8.84
N LYS A 87 -0.06 10.56 -7.72
CA LYS A 87 -0.21 11.79 -6.93
C LYS A 87 1.13 12.11 -6.27
N LYS A 88 1.69 13.30 -6.56
CA LYS A 88 2.87 13.80 -5.87
C LYS A 88 2.55 13.85 -4.37
N MET A 89 3.54 13.53 -3.55
CA MET A 89 3.41 13.69 -2.11
C MET A 89 3.34 15.20 -1.87
N ASP A 90 2.14 15.71 -1.61
CA ASP A 90 2.01 17.07 -1.11
C ASP A 90 2.68 17.04 0.26
N ASN A 91 3.90 17.60 0.31
CA ASN A 91 4.62 17.80 1.54
C ASN A 91 3.76 18.74 2.39
N PRO A 92 3.23 18.33 3.56
CA PRO A 92 2.63 19.28 4.46
C PRO A 92 3.78 20.17 4.97
N ASP A 93 3.80 21.42 4.48
CA ASP A 93 4.76 22.46 4.87
C ASP A 93 4.73 22.74 6.38
#